data_AF-A0A0S3TM37-F1
#
_entry.id   AF-A0A0S3TM37-F1
#
_cell.length_a   1.000
_cell.length_b   1.000
_cell.length_c   1.000
_cell.angle_alpha   90.00
_cell.angle_beta   90.00
_cell.angle_gamma   90.00
#
_symmetry.space_group_name_H-M   'P 1'
#
loop_
_entity.id
_entity.type
_entity.pdbx_description
1 polymer ?
#
loop_
_entity_poly.entity_id
_entity_poly.type
_entity_poly.pdbx_seq_one_letter_code
_entity_poly.pdbx_strand_id
1 'polypeptide(L)' 'MSLEQVNAFYELLNSDQVLYEQYYNKCSNKGVFGVWNWDKSKIVDFAASIGYNFTETELDLAWFGGDISLCVRFTQ' A
#
# COMPACT_ATOMS: atom_id res chain seq x y z
N MET A 1 14.60 -3.26 -2.50
CA MET A 1 13.57 -3.39 -3.54
C MET A 1 13.13 -1.98 -3.91
N SER A 2 12.50 -1.80 -5.08
CA SER A 2 12.22 -0.47 -5.66
C SER A 2 10.75 -0.10 -5.49
N LEU A 3 10.48 1.15 -5.10
CA LEU A 3 9.16 1.80 -5.16
C LEU A 3 8.45 1.61 -6.53
N GLU A 4 9.23 1.41 -7.58
CA GLU A 4 8.76 1.05 -8.93
C GLU A 4 7.85 -0.19 -8.95
N GLN A 5 8.14 -1.22 -8.13
CA GLN A 5 7.28 -2.40 -8.02
C GLN A 5 5.92 -2.07 -7.42
N VAL A 6 5.88 -1.19 -6.41
CA VAL A 6 4.63 -0.73 -5.77
C VAL A 6 3.81 0.09 -6.77
N ASN A 7 4.45 0.99 -7.52
CA ASN A 7 3.78 1.78 -8.55
C ASN A 7 3.22 0.88 -9.67
N ALA A 8 4.01 -0.04 -10.20
CA ALA A 8 3.57 -0.97 -11.24
C ALA A 8 2.40 -1.87 -10.75
N PHE A 9 2.41 -2.28 -9.49
CA PHE A 9 1.29 -2.97 -8.86
C PHE A 9 0.01 -2.12 -8.87
N TYR A 10 0.10 -0.84 -8.47
CA TYR A 10 -1.05 0.05 -8.49
C TYR A 10 -1.53 0.42 -9.90
N GLU A 11 -0.64 0.52 -10.88
CA GLU A 11 -1.02 0.69 -12.28
C GLU A 11 -1.83 -0.50 -12.80
N LEU A 12 -1.42 -1.73 -12.46
CA LEU A 12 -2.18 -2.93 -12.79
C LEU A 12 -3.57 -2.93 -12.10
N LEU A 13 -3.61 -2.61 -10.80
CA LEU A 13 -4.88 -2.50 -10.07
C LEU A 13 -5.83 -1.46 -10.69
N ASN A 14 -5.31 -0.31 -11.14
CA ASN A 14 -6.12 0.72 -11.79
C ASN A 14 -6.58 0.31 -13.20
N SER A 15 -5.80 -0.52 -13.89
CA SER A 15 -6.16 -0.99 -15.23
C SER A 15 -7.15 -2.15 -15.22
N ASP A 16 -7.20 -2.95 -14.15
CA ASP A 16 -8.04 -4.15 -14.07
C ASP A 16 -9.03 -4.05 -12.90
N GLN A 17 -10.27 -3.74 -13.24
CA GLN A 17 -11.35 -3.53 -12.28
C GLN A 17 -11.63 -4.77 -11.44
N VAL A 18 -11.49 -5.98 -12.01
CA VAL A 18 -11.76 -7.23 -11.28
C VAL A 18 -10.68 -7.47 -10.22
N LEU A 19 -9.41 -7.18 -10.55
CA LEU A 19 -8.32 -7.21 -9.58
C LEU A 19 -8.50 -6.14 -8.50
N TYR A 20 -8.93 -4.94 -8.86
CA TYR A 20 -9.22 -3.87 -7.89
C TYR A 20 -10.30 -4.29 -6.89
N GLU A 21 -11.39 -4.91 -7.35
CA GLU A 21 -12.46 -5.38 -6.47
C GLU A 21 -11.97 -6.48 -5.51
N GLN A 22 -11.12 -7.39 -5.97
CA GLN A 22 -10.51 -8.41 -5.12
C GLN A 22 -9.58 -7.79 -4.08
N TYR A 23 -8.73 -6.85 -4.50
CA TYR A 23 -7.88 -6.07 -3.60
C TYR A 23 -8.72 -5.34 -2.56
N TYR A 24 -9.77 -4.64 -2.97
CA TYR A 24 -10.67 -3.92 -2.08
C TYR A 24 -11.33 -4.87 -1.07
N ASN A 25 -11.87 -6.00 -1.52
CA ASN A 25 -12.57 -6.95 -0.66
C ASN A 25 -11.64 -7.66 0.34
N LYS A 26 -10.42 -8.02 -0.10
CA LYS A 26 -9.46 -8.76 0.74
C LYS A 26 -8.68 -7.86 1.69
N CYS A 27 -8.26 -6.70 1.21
CA CYS A 27 -7.31 -5.82 1.90
C CYS A 27 -7.99 -4.67 2.66
N SER A 28 -9.24 -4.34 2.34
CA SER A 28 -10.00 -3.37 3.14
C SER A 28 -10.75 -4.08 4.26
N ASN A 29 -10.50 -3.65 5.49
CA ASN A 29 -11.29 -4.03 6.65
C ASN A 29 -12.19 -2.83 7.00
N LYS A 30 -13.50 -3.03 6.92
CA LYS A 30 -14.47 -2.02 7.38
C LYS A 30 -14.47 -2.02 8.91
N GLY A 31 -13.80 -1.03 9.49
CA GLY A 31 -13.78 -0.85 10.93
C GLY A 31 -15.15 -0.53 11.50
N VAL A 32 -15.36 -0.89 12.77
CA VAL A 32 -16.43 -0.33 13.60
C VAL A 32 -16.22 1.20 13.57
N PHE A 33 -17.26 1.99 13.31
CA PHE A 33 -17.22 3.45 13.02
C PHE A 33 -17.01 3.88 11.55
N GLY A 34 -16.98 2.95 10.58
CA GLY A 34 -16.95 3.33 9.16
C GLY A 34 -15.59 3.85 8.68
N VAL A 35 -14.55 3.67 9.50
CA VAL A 35 -13.16 3.88 9.08
C VAL A 35 -12.74 2.69 8.23
N TRP A 36 -12.28 2.95 7.01
CA TRP A 36 -11.66 1.95 6.17
C TRP A 36 -10.21 1.77 6.61
N ASN A 37 -9.90 0.63 7.22
CA ASN A 37 -8.54 0.25 7.57
C ASN A 37 -8.00 -0.67 6.49
N TRP A 38 -6.95 -0.21 5.80
CA TRP A 38 -6.22 -1.01 4.83
C TRP A 38 -5.12 -1.80 5.53
N ASP A 39 -5.13 -3.11 5.34
CA ASP A 39 -4.20 -4.02 5.97
C ASP A 39 -2.94 -4.19 5.09
N LYS A 40 -1.86 -3.49 5.46
CA LYS A 40 -0.61 -3.44 4.68
C LYS A 40 -0.01 -4.84 4.46
N SER A 41 -0.07 -5.71 5.46
CA SER A 41 0.42 -7.09 5.35
C SER A 41 -0.35 -7.88 4.28
N LYS A 42 -1.69 -7.74 4.24
CA LYS A 42 -2.51 -8.38 3.20
C LYS A 42 -2.25 -7.82 1.80
N ILE A 43 -1.91 -6.53 1.69
CA ILE A 43 -1.60 -5.91 0.41
C ILE A 43 -0.29 -6.47 -0.16
N VAL A 44 0.74 -6.57 0.69
CA VAL A 44 2.03 -7.18 0.34
C VAL A 44 1.85 -8.65 -0.04
N ASP A 45 1.07 -9.41 0.72
CA ASP A 45 0.77 -10.81 0.42
C ASP A 45 0.01 -10.97 -0.92
N PHE A 46 -0.99 -10.10 -1.16
CA PHE A 46 -1.74 -10.09 -2.41
C PHE A 46 -0.85 -9.77 -3.61
N ALA A 47 0.02 -8.75 -3.48
CA ALA A 47 0.99 -8.39 -4.50
C ALA A 47 1.96 -9.55 -4.78
N ALA A 48 2.45 -10.24 -3.75
CA ALA A 48 3.29 -11.42 -3.89
C ALA A 48 2.57 -12.54 -4.65
N SER A 49 1.28 -12.74 -4.42
CA SER A 49 0.47 -13.75 -5.12
C SER A 49 0.34 -13.51 -6.63
N ILE A 50 0.50 -12.27 -7.11
CA ILE A 50 0.40 -11.92 -8.54
C ILE A 50 1.76 -11.62 -9.18
N GLY A 51 2.86 -11.77 -8.43
CA GLY A 51 4.24 -11.68 -8.92
C GLY A 51 4.98 -10.38 -8.62
N TYR A 52 4.41 -9.48 -7.82
CA TYR A 52 5.11 -8.29 -7.31
C TYR A 52 5.69 -8.57 -5.93
N ASN A 53 6.93 -8.15 -5.68
CA ASN A 53 7.56 -8.32 -4.38
C ASN A 53 7.95 -6.95 -3.83
N PHE A 54 7.30 -6.55 -2.75
CA PHE A 54 7.62 -5.34 -2.01
C PHE A 54 7.25 -5.53 -0.53
N THR A 55 7.90 -4.78 0.34
CA THR A 55 7.67 -4.83 1.79
C THR A 55 6.63 -3.81 2.22
N GLU A 56 6.09 -3.98 3.44
CA GLU A 56 5.17 -2.99 4.04
C GLU A 56 5.82 -1.62 4.18
N THR A 57 7.13 -1.58 4.41
CA THR A 57 7.92 -0.33 4.47
C THR A 57 7.91 0.39 3.13
N GLU A 58 8.04 -0.33 2.01
CA GLU A 58 7.99 0.26 0.67
C GLU A 58 6.58 0.74 0.31
N LEU A 59 5.56 0.00 0.73
CA LEU A 59 4.17 0.43 0.62
C LEU A 59 3.90 1.70 1.44
N ASP A 60 4.44 1.78 2.65
CA ASP A 60 4.36 2.96 3.52
C ASP A 60 5.05 4.17 2.89
N LEU A 61 6.24 3.96 2.31
CA LEU A 61 6.95 4.97 1.53
C LEU A 61 6.21 5.40 0.26
N ALA A 62 5.38 4.54 -0.34
CA ALA A 62 4.56 4.92 -1.48
C ALA A 62 3.32 5.72 -1.05
N TRP A 63 2.69 5.37 0.07
CA TRP A 63 1.48 6.02 0.58
C TRP A 63 1.75 7.35 1.27
N PHE A 64 2.84 7.42 2.02
CA PHE A 64 3.25 8.58 2.82
C PHE A 64 4.52 9.23 2.27
N GLY A 65 4.89 8.86 1.03
CA GLY A 65 6.13 9.25 0.37
C GLY A 65 6.39 10.74 0.43
N GLY A 66 7.32 11.12 1.32
CA GLY A 66 8.04 12.38 1.19
C GLY A 66 8.05 13.32 2.40
N ASP A 67 7.53 12.96 3.58
CA ASP A 67 7.77 13.83 4.75
C ASP A 67 7.82 13.10 6.11
N ILE A 68 8.84 12.27 6.31
CA ILE A 68 9.40 12.03 7.65
C ILE A 68 10.70 12.85 7.78
N SER A 69 10.72 14.06 7.19
CA SER A 69 11.78 15.05 7.43
C SER A 69 11.28 16.28 8.19
N LEU A 70 9.96 16.46 8.37
CA LEU A 70 9.39 17.48 9.27
C LEU A 70 9.35 17.07 10.76
N CYS A 71 9.88 15.91 11.13
CA CYS A 71 10.02 15.49 12.54
C CYS A 71 11.45 15.11 12.96
N VAL A 72 12.47 15.66 12.32
CA VAL A 72 13.75 15.92 13.00
C VAL A 72 13.81 17.41 13.28
N ARG A 73 13.46 17.74 14.52
CA ARG A 73 13.38 19.08 15.07
C ARG A 73 14.62 19.90 14.72
N PHE A 74 14.38 21.12 14.25
CA PHE A 74 15.13 22.29 14.72
C PHE A 74 15.04 22.34 16.24
N THR A 75 15.92 21.64 16.95
CA THR A 75 16.23 21.87 18.37
C THR A 75 17.62 21.32 18.67
N GLN A 76 18.65 22.04 18.23
CA GLN A 76 19.63 22.74 19.07
C GLN A 76 20.75 23.31 18.22
#